data_AF-A0A833SLP3-F1
#
_entry.id   AF-A0A833SLP3-F1
#
_cell.length_a   1.000
_cell.length_b   1.000
_cell.length_c   1.000
_cell.angle_alpha   90.00
_cell.angle_beta   90.00
_cell.angle_gamma   90.00
#
_symmetry.space_group_name_H-M   'P 1'
#
loop_
_entity.id
_entity.type
_entity.pdbx_description
1 polymer ?
#
loop_
_entity_poly.entity_id
_entity_poly.type
_entity_poly.pdbx_seq_one_letter_code
_entity_poly.pdbx_strand_id
1 'polypeptide(L)'
;MGSSFSSAAPMSQIDFESYKGLRYTTVSNTGDATHGPTFKVPSTVPVDEEHQTLHYNFLCGLSREEGTRRCYGRCMADPVSQQVGTYRWLTYADVKTRMDDLASGMTHAFMLKR
;
A
#
# COMPACT_ATOMS: atom_id res chain seq x y z
N MET A 1 -19.91 27.16 15.99
CA MET A 1 -18.45 26.90 16.11
C MET A 1 -18.30 25.51 16.71
N GLY A 2 -17.94 24.50 15.89
CA GLY A 2 -17.81 23.11 16.34
C GLY A 2 -16.37 22.68 16.27
N SER A 3 -15.70 22.58 17.42
CA SER A 3 -14.34 22.06 17.56
C SER A 3 -14.34 20.56 17.26
N SER A 4 -13.74 20.18 16.14
CA SER A 4 -13.41 18.78 15.86
C SER A 4 -12.24 18.37 16.75
N PHE A 5 -12.52 17.63 17.82
CA PHE A 5 -11.49 17.01 18.64
C PHE A 5 -10.88 15.84 17.87
N SER A 6 -9.60 15.96 17.54
CA SER A 6 -8.79 14.84 17.05
C SER A 6 -8.70 13.79 18.16
N SER A 7 -9.16 12.57 17.90
CA SER A 7 -9.12 11.43 18.83
C SER A 7 -7.73 10.82 18.97
N ALA A 8 -6.67 11.59 18.75
CA ALA A 8 -5.30 11.10 18.87
C ALA A 8 -4.89 11.14 20.34
N ALA A 9 -4.66 9.96 20.92
CA ALA A 9 -4.02 9.87 22.23
C ALA A 9 -2.71 10.69 22.22
N PRO A 10 -2.38 11.42 23.30
CA PRO A 10 -1.15 12.19 23.36
C PRO A 10 0.06 11.26 23.15
N MET A 11 1.05 11.71 22.36
CA MET A 11 2.22 10.89 22.00
C MET A 11 2.97 10.30 23.20
N SER A 12 2.87 10.93 24.38
CA SER A 12 3.44 10.44 25.65
C SER A 12 2.82 9.13 26.15
N GLN A 13 1.65 8.75 25.64
CA GLN A 13 0.95 7.50 25.98
C GLN A 13 1.21 6.38 24.97
N ILE A 14 1.96 6.66 23.90
CA ILE A 14 2.31 5.67 22.89
C ILE A 14 3.59 4.98 23.35
N ASP A 15 3.49 3.72 23.76
CA ASP A 15 4.65 2.88 24.07
C ASP A 15 5.36 2.48 22.77
N PHE A 16 6.27 3.33 22.30
CA PHE A 16 7.10 3.07 21.12
C PHE A 16 8.05 1.87 21.30
N GLU A 17 8.37 1.49 22.55
CA GLU A 17 9.24 0.34 22.82
C GLU A 17 8.55 -1.01 22.61
N SER A 18 7.21 -1.03 22.68
CA SER A 18 6.40 -2.21 22.33
C SER A 18 6.50 -2.62 20.86
N TYR A 19 6.95 -1.73 19.97
CA TYR A 19 7.06 -2.01 18.54
C TYR A 19 8.26 -2.93 18.25
N LYS A 20 7.93 -4.14 17.80
CA LYS A 20 8.88 -5.20 17.40
C LYS A 20 9.19 -5.21 15.89
N GLY A 21 8.59 -4.29 15.12
CA GLY A 21 8.85 -4.16 13.68
C GLY A 21 10.17 -3.43 13.38
N LEU A 22 10.41 -3.13 12.10
CA LEU A 22 11.57 -2.35 11.65
C LEU A 22 11.69 -1.04 12.44
N ARG A 23 12.69 -0.94 13.31
CA ARG A 23 12.92 0.25 14.13
C ARG A 23 13.61 1.31 13.28
N TYR A 24 12.95 2.46 13.17
CA TYR A 24 13.52 3.62 12.53
C TYR A 24 14.46 4.31 13.53
N THR A 25 15.69 4.64 13.12
CA THR A 25 16.59 5.41 13.98
C THR A 25 16.33 6.90 13.77
N THR A 26 16.19 7.66 14.85
CA THR A 26 16.05 9.11 14.75
C THR A 26 17.34 9.72 14.20
N VAL A 27 17.22 10.60 13.21
CA VAL A 27 18.35 11.39 12.70
C VAL A 27 18.54 12.58 13.64
N SER A 28 19.70 12.64 14.29
CA SER A 28 20.03 13.74 15.20
C SER A 28 19.87 15.10 14.52
N ASN A 29 19.33 16.09 15.24
CA ASN A 29 19.18 17.49 14.81
C ASN A 29 18.30 17.73 13.57
N THR A 30 17.32 16.87 13.31
CA THR A 30 16.35 17.06 12.20
C THR A 30 14.94 17.41 12.65
N GLY A 31 14.65 17.33 13.96
CA GLY A 31 13.37 17.73 14.50
C GLY A 31 13.29 19.23 14.72
N ASP A 32 12.31 19.88 14.11
CA ASP A 32 11.88 21.23 14.47
C ASP A 32 10.48 21.20 15.13
N ALA A 33 10.04 22.35 15.65
CA ALA A 33 8.77 22.49 16.36
C ALA A 33 7.53 22.18 15.48
N THR A 34 7.70 22.11 14.16
CA THR A 34 6.65 21.97 13.14
C THR A 34 6.61 20.59 12.47
N HIS A 35 7.75 19.91 12.34
CA HIS A 35 7.89 18.73 11.48
C HIS A 35 8.26 17.44 12.24
N GLY A 36 8.64 17.51 13.52
CA GLY A 36 9.07 16.34 14.29
C GLY A 36 10.38 15.72 13.77
N PRO A 37 10.96 14.72 14.45
CA PRO A 37 12.25 14.16 14.08
C PRO A 37 12.17 13.38 12.75
N THR A 38 13.20 13.53 11.89
CA THR A 38 13.37 12.67 10.72
C THR A 38 13.86 11.30 11.16
N PHE A 39 13.35 10.27 10.53
CA PHE A 39 13.64 8.89 10.81
C PHE A 39 14.44 8.27 9.67
N LYS A 40 15.60 7.68 9.97
CA LYS A 40 16.38 6.90 9.01
C LYS A 40 15.88 5.46 9.02
N VAL A 41 15.45 5.00 7.86
CA VAL A 41 15.26 3.58 7.59
C VAL A 41 16.64 3.00 7.28
N PRO A 42 17.13 2.01 8.02
CA PRO A 42 18.23 1.18 7.54
C PRO A 42 17.68 0.44 6.31
N SER A 43 17.91 0.99 5.11
CA SER A 43 17.68 0.24 3.87
C SER A 43 18.81 -0.78 3.72
N THR A 44 18.80 -1.82 4.56
CA THR A 44 19.78 -2.91 4.53
C THR A 44 19.40 -3.98 3.51
N VAL A 45 18.22 -3.87 2.90
CA VAL A 45 17.82 -4.75 1.81
C VAL A 45 18.37 -4.15 0.52
N PRO A 46 19.35 -4.79 -0.14
CA PRO A 46 19.75 -4.38 -1.47
C PRO A 46 18.54 -4.45 -2.39
N VAL A 47 18.20 -3.31 -3.00
CA VAL A 47 17.22 -3.24 -4.08
C VAL A 47 17.94 -3.77 -5.32
N ASP A 48 17.56 -4.98 -5.72
CA ASP A 48 17.99 -5.54 -6.99
C ASP A 48 17.15 -4.87 -8.09
N GLU A 49 17.65 -3.77 -8.64
CA GLU A 49 16.93 -2.96 -9.63
C GLU A 49 16.62 -3.74 -10.92
N GLU A 50 17.40 -4.79 -11.25
CA GLU A 50 17.15 -5.62 -12.42
C GLU A 50 15.93 -6.55 -12.23
N HIS A 51 15.68 -6.99 -10.99
CA HIS A 51 14.62 -7.95 -10.68
C HIS A 51 13.41 -7.33 -9.99
N GLN A 52 13.57 -6.21 -9.28
CA GLN A 52 12.51 -5.53 -8.52
C GLN A 52 11.70 -4.56 -9.37
N THR A 53 11.00 -5.10 -10.36
CA THR A 53 9.96 -4.36 -11.08
C THR A 53 8.74 -4.11 -10.17
N LEU A 54 7.90 -3.12 -10.51
CA LEU A 54 6.61 -2.93 -9.82
C LEU A 54 5.74 -4.21 -9.88
N HIS A 55 5.83 -4.94 -10.99
CA HIS A 55 5.19 -6.24 -11.15
C HIS A 55 5.75 -7.28 -10.16
N TYR A 56 7.07 -7.36 -10.01
CA TYR A 56 7.70 -8.23 -9.01
C TYR A 56 7.22 -7.91 -7.59
N ASN A 57 7.16 -6.63 -7.23
CA ASN A 57 6.64 -6.20 -5.92
C ASN A 57 5.17 -6.60 -5.73
N PHE A 58 4.36 -6.53 -6.78
CA PHE A 58 2.99 -7.04 -6.76
C PHE A 58 2.95 -8.57 -6.53
N LEU A 59 3.81 -9.34 -7.20
CA LEU A 59 3.91 -10.79 -7.00
C LEU A 59 4.35 -11.15 -5.57
N CYS A 60 5.23 -10.37 -4.96
CA CYS A 60 5.58 -10.50 -3.55
C CYS A 60 4.38 -10.22 -2.62
N GLY A 61 3.47 -9.32 -3.02
CA GLY A 61 2.20 -9.12 -2.32
C GLY A 61 1.23 -10.29 -2.50
N LEU A 62 1.16 -10.83 -3.73
CA LEU A 62 0.34 -11.98 -4.09
C LEU A 62 0.76 -13.26 -3.37
N SER A 63 2.05 -13.50 -3.19
CA SER A 63 2.56 -14.71 -2.52
C SER A 63 2.22 -14.77 -1.03
N ARG A 64 1.87 -13.62 -0.43
CA ARG A 64 1.44 -13.54 0.97
C ARG A 64 -0.03 -13.88 1.06
N GLU A 65 -0.38 -14.73 2.04
CA GLU A 65 -1.78 -15.12 2.31
C GLU A 65 -2.49 -15.68 1.07
N GLU A 66 -1.74 -16.33 0.17
CA GLU A 66 -2.24 -16.94 -1.07
C GLU A 66 -3.05 -15.95 -1.93
N GLY A 67 -2.72 -14.67 -1.87
CA GLY A 67 -3.38 -13.63 -2.66
C GLY A 67 -4.78 -13.25 -2.18
N THR A 68 -5.24 -13.76 -1.03
CA THR A 68 -6.58 -13.48 -0.48
C THR A 68 -6.69 -12.08 0.13
N ARG A 69 -5.56 -11.43 0.40
CA ARG A 69 -5.52 -10.06 0.93
C ARG A 69 -6.21 -9.09 -0.02
N ARG A 70 -6.99 -8.16 0.54
CA ARG A 70 -7.64 -7.07 -0.22
C ARG A 70 -6.57 -6.15 -0.82
N CYS A 71 -6.67 -5.92 -2.13
CA CYS A 71 -5.70 -5.16 -2.92
C CYS A 71 -6.29 -3.82 -3.39
N TYR A 72 -7.45 -3.84 -4.06
CA TYR A 72 -8.11 -2.65 -4.58
C TYR A 72 -9.57 -2.58 -4.12
N GLY A 73 -9.98 -1.42 -3.61
CA GLY A 73 -11.37 -1.12 -3.28
C GLY A 73 -11.97 -0.19 -4.33
N ARG A 74 -13.20 -0.46 -4.77
CA ARG A 74 -13.99 0.50 -5.55
C ARG A 74 -15.39 0.64 -4.96
N CYS A 75 -15.89 1.87 -4.96
CA CYS A 75 -17.32 2.09 -4.80
C CYS A 75 -17.95 2.23 -6.17
N MET A 76 -19.01 1.48 -6.42
CA MET A 76 -19.81 1.65 -7.62
C MET A 76 -20.91 2.66 -7.28
N ALA A 77 -20.98 3.75 -8.03
CA ALA A 77 -22.17 4.59 -8.02
C ALA A 77 -23.29 3.83 -8.74
N ASP A 78 -24.47 3.79 -8.14
CA ASP A 78 -25.66 3.32 -8.85
C ASP A 78 -25.95 4.30 -10.00
N PRO A 79 -25.99 3.83 -11.27
CA PRO A 79 -26.21 4.70 -12.42
C PRO A 79 -27.58 5.40 -12.39
N VAL A 80 -28.56 4.87 -11.65
CA VAL A 80 -29.91 5.44 -11.59
C VAL A 80 -30.05 6.41 -10.42
N SER A 81 -29.65 6.01 -9.20
CA SER A 81 -29.80 6.86 -8.00
C SER A 81 -28.63 7.81 -7.74
N GLN A 82 -27.51 7.66 -8.47
CA GLN A 82 -26.22 8.34 -8.23
C GLN A 82 -25.66 8.18 -6.81
N GLN A 83 -26.23 7.28 -6.00
CA GLN A 83 -25.71 7.00 -4.68
C GLN A 83 -24.49 6.08 -4.76
N VAL A 84 -23.47 6.44 -3.99
CA VAL A 84 -22.23 5.66 -3.89
C VAL A 84 -22.44 4.54 -2.88
N GLY A 85 -22.45 3.29 -3.35
CA GLY A 85 -22.63 2.11 -2.51
C GLY A 85 -21.40 1.76 -1.66
N THR A 86 -21.47 0.63 -0.96
CA THR A 86 -20.36 0.12 -0.14
C THR A 86 -19.14 -0.26 -0.98
N TYR A 87 -17.96 -0.20 -0.37
CA TYR A 87 -16.72 -0.61 -1.02
C TYR A 87 -16.74 -2.10 -1.38
N ARG A 88 -16.59 -2.39 -2.66
CA ARG A 88 -16.26 -3.73 -3.15
C ARG A 88 -14.76 -3.86 -3.28
N TRP A 89 -14.22 -4.88 -2.63
CA TRP A 89 -12.79 -5.18 -2.65
C TRP A 89 -12.47 -6.28 -3.66
N LEU A 90 -11.37 -6.12 -4.36
CA LEU A 90 -10.71 -7.15 -5.15
C LEU A 90 -9.48 -7.63 -4.38
N THR A 91 -9.25 -8.92 -4.39
CA THR A 91 -8.07 -9.54 -3.79
C THR A 91 -6.85 -9.44 -4.72
N TYR A 92 -5.65 -9.73 -4.22
CA TYR A 92 -4.47 -9.84 -5.09
C TYR A 92 -4.67 -10.92 -6.16
N ALA A 93 -5.29 -12.05 -5.81
CA ALA A 93 -5.61 -13.11 -6.75
C ALA A 93 -6.55 -12.64 -7.86
N ASP A 94 -7.64 -11.93 -7.52
CA ASP A 94 -8.59 -11.38 -8.51
C ASP A 94 -7.90 -10.43 -9.49
N VAL A 95 -6.99 -9.59 -8.97
CA VAL A 95 -6.27 -8.61 -9.78
C VAL A 95 -5.24 -9.30 -10.68
N LYS A 96 -4.51 -10.30 -10.16
CA LYS A 96 -3.55 -11.08 -10.94
C LYS A 96 -4.21 -11.76 -12.14
N THR A 97 -5.32 -12.44 -11.92
CA THR A 97 -6.06 -13.13 -12.99
C THR A 97 -6.45 -12.15 -14.10
N ARG A 98 -7.05 -11.01 -13.73
CA ARG A 98 -7.44 -9.98 -14.73
C ARG A 98 -6.25 -9.41 -15.48
N MET A 99 -5.14 -9.20 -14.78
CA MET A 99 -3.92 -8.68 -15.39
C MET A 99 -3.31 -9.68 -16.38
N ASP A 100 -3.33 -10.98 -16.06
CA ASP A 100 -2.88 -12.03 -16.98
C ASP A 100 -3.76 -12.13 -18.23
N ASP A 101 -5.08 -12.02 -18.07
CA ASP A 101 -6.03 -12.03 -19.19
C ASP A 101 -5.77 -10.85 -20.13
N LEU A 102 -5.60 -9.64 -19.57
CA LEU A 102 -5.29 -8.43 -20.33
C LEU A 102 -3.93 -8.53 -21.01
N ALA A 103 -2.89 -8.97 -20.30
CA ALA A 103 -1.56 -9.13 -20.85
C ALA A 103 -1.56 -10.14 -22.01
N SER A 104 -2.27 -11.26 -21.86
CA SER A 104 -2.41 -12.27 -22.92
C SER A 104 -3.12 -11.69 -24.15
N GLY A 105 -4.21 -10.95 -23.95
CA GLY A 105 -4.92 -10.27 -25.03
C GLY A 105 -4.04 -9.23 -25.74
N MET A 106 -3.27 -8.44 -24.99
CA MET A 106 -2.38 -7.43 -25.55
C MET A 106 -1.18 -8.03 -26.29
N THR A 107 -0.57 -9.09 -25.76
CA THR A 107 0.49 -9.84 -26.45
C THR A 107 -0.03 -10.38 -27.78
N HIS A 108 -1.25 -10.93 -27.82
CA HIS A 108 -1.85 -11.43 -29.06
C HIS A 108 -2.19 -10.30 -30.04
N ALA A 109 -2.85 -9.23 -29.59
CA ALA A 109 -3.33 -8.16 -30.45
C ALA A 109 -2.21 -7.24 -30.98
N PHE A 110 -1.16 -7.02 -30.18
CA PHE A 110 -0.13 -6.02 -30.46
C PHE A 110 1.27 -6.64 -30.61
N MET A 111 1.41 -7.96 -30.57
CA MET A 111 2.69 -8.69 -30.67
C MET A 111 3.74 -8.23 -29.64
N LEU A 112 3.28 -7.80 -28.46
CA LEU A 112 4.16 -7.36 -27.38
C LEU A 112 4.90 -8.55 -26.77
N LYS A 113 6.20 -8.37 -26.50
CA LYS A 113 6.99 -9.32 -25.73
C LYS A 113 6.59 -9.22 -24.27
N ARG A 114 6.47 -10.38 -23.63
CA ARG A 114 6.17 -10.52 -22.20
C ARG A 114 7.45 -10.41 -21.38
#